data_AF-A0A942PPG2-F1
#
_entry.id   AF-A0A942PPG2-F1
#
_cell.length_a   1.000
_cell.length_b   1.000
_cell.length_c   1.000
_cell.angle_alpha   90.00
_cell.angle_beta   90.00
_cell.angle_gamma   90.00
#
_symmetry.space_group_name_H-M   'P 1'
#
loop_
_entity.id
_entity.type
_entity.pdbx_description
1 polymer ?
#
loop_
_entity_poly.entity_id
_entity_poly.type
_entity_poly.pdbx_seq_one_letter_code
_entity_poly.pdbx_strand_id
1 'polypeptide(L)'
;MNESMKELEKRIKDSWPTLDLTEASKQTILNKIKWHQSSKNDKYAIAKGFKVLYMLSLAAVMIVTFILIKPMFMEEEKNSLVPNSAVQKNEGETNPPKEKKETKYVYPQWFSGNYGVYINDKIGWVIVKEDAAMHGEAIKILWTKDHGNEWKTISHINENENTNLLSGHKVGITFINKTHGWISITNDADPQAPYLLESTDGGVKWRKRLLPIPEQFKDVPRNITRVIFFSRSDGIVPIIAYAASTQESKLLYMMVTHDSGKTWASVTGNSSGNLTWDFSDPHQAKLIFNNKTYLTPDLGESWHAK
;
A
#
# COMPACT_ATOMS: atom_id res chain seq x y z
N MET A 1 17.83 -31.02 15.60
CA MET A 1 16.99 -30.58 14.46
C MET A 1 15.70 -31.40 14.46
N ASN A 2 14.53 -30.78 14.63
CA ASN A 2 13.24 -31.50 14.64
C ASN A 2 12.97 -32.11 13.26
N GLU A 3 12.44 -33.33 13.18
CA GLU A 3 12.27 -34.04 11.89
C GLU A 3 11.45 -33.24 10.86
N SER A 4 10.42 -32.51 11.31
CA SER A 4 9.60 -31.64 10.45
C SER A 4 10.37 -30.53 9.74
N MET A 5 11.43 -30.00 10.36
CA MET A 5 12.25 -28.93 9.77
C MET A 5 13.32 -29.46 8.83
N LYS A 6 13.79 -30.70 9.03
CA LYS A 6 14.66 -31.38 8.06
C LYS A 6 13.92 -31.62 6.75
N GLU A 7 12.68 -32.05 6.87
CA GLU A 7 11.80 -32.33 5.75
C GLU A 7 11.44 -31.04 4.98
N LEU A 8 11.21 -29.93 5.69
CA LEU A 8 11.00 -28.62 5.07
C LEU A 8 12.25 -28.13 4.33
N GLU A 9 13.44 -28.20 4.94
CA GLU A 9 14.68 -27.81 4.29
C GLU A 9 14.95 -28.63 3.02
N LYS A 10 14.66 -29.94 3.07
CA LYS A 10 14.78 -30.83 1.91
C LYS A 10 13.84 -30.41 0.78
N ARG A 11 12.54 -30.24 1.05
CA ARG A 11 11.55 -29.82 0.04
C ARG A 11 11.89 -28.48 -0.61
N ILE A 12 12.42 -27.54 0.16
CA ILE A 12 12.86 -26.25 -0.38
C ILE A 12 14.04 -26.44 -1.33
N LYS A 13 15.06 -27.23 -0.96
CA LYS A 13 16.21 -27.52 -1.84
C LYS A 13 15.79 -28.25 -3.12
N ASP A 14 14.85 -29.19 -3.01
CA ASP A 14 14.33 -29.94 -4.16
C ASP A 14 13.56 -29.04 -5.15
N SER A 15 13.09 -27.86 -4.71
CA SER A 15 12.44 -26.85 -5.56
C SER A 15 13.40 -25.86 -6.24
N TRP A 16 14.70 -25.88 -5.93
CA TRP A 16 15.65 -24.94 -6.51
C TRP A 16 15.85 -25.09 -8.03
N PRO A 17 15.80 -26.28 -8.64
CA PRO A 17 15.91 -26.40 -10.09
C PRO A 17 14.74 -25.76 -10.85
N THR A 18 13.60 -25.54 -10.18
CA THR A 18 12.39 -24.94 -10.78
C THR A 18 12.25 -23.45 -10.47
N LEU A 19 13.14 -22.91 -9.62
CA LEU A 19 13.15 -21.53 -9.19
C LEU A 19 14.52 -20.93 -9.54
N ASP A 20 14.57 -20.03 -10.53
CA ASP A 20 15.80 -19.36 -10.97
C ASP A 20 16.29 -18.35 -9.89
N LEU A 21 16.84 -18.88 -8.81
CA LEU A 21 17.31 -18.14 -7.64
C LEU A 21 18.84 -18.00 -7.68
N THR A 22 19.32 -16.80 -7.36
CA THR A 22 20.75 -16.56 -7.16
C THR A 22 21.27 -17.32 -5.93
N GLU A 23 22.55 -17.70 -5.94
CA GLU A 23 23.18 -18.40 -4.81
C GLU A 23 23.11 -17.60 -3.49
N ALA A 24 23.19 -16.27 -3.56
CA ALA A 24 22.99 -15.39 -2.40
C ALA A 24 21.57 -15.50 -1.80
N SER A 25 20.56 -15.64 -2.66
CA SER A 25 19.16 -15.81 -2.24
C SER A 25 18.95 -17.17 -1.59
N LYS A 26 19.49 -18.24 -2.20
CA LYS A 26 19.47 -19.60 -1.64
C LYS A 26 20.12 -19.64 -0.25
N GLN A 27 21.28 -19.00 -0.10
CA GLN A 27 22.00 -18.95 1.17
C GLN A 27 21.26 -18.13 2.25
N THR A 28 20.61 -17.04 1.86
CA THR A 28 19.81 -16.23 2.78
C THR A 28 18.61 -17.02 3.32
N ILE A 29 17.94 -17.80 2.47
CA ILE A 29 16.81 -18.67 2.87
C ILE A 29 17.30 -19.73 3.87
N LEU A 30 18.40 -20.41 3.58
CA LEU A 30 18.98 -21.42 4.48
C LEU A 30 19.42 -20.82 5.83
N ASN A 31 20.00 -19.62 5.83
CA ASN A 31 20.42 -18.94 7.05
C ASN A 31 19.22 -18.57 7.94
N LYS A 32 18.09 -18.15 7.35
CA LYS A 32 16.85 -17.88 8.10
C LYS A 32 16.23 -19.15 8.68
N ILE A 33 16.25 -20.27 7.96
CA ILE A 33 15.80 -21.57 8.47
C ILE A 33 16.64 -21.98 9.69
N LYS A 34 17.97 -21.87 9.60
CA LYS A 34 18.89 -22.18 10.72
C LYS A 34 18.70 -21.24 11.91
N TRP A 35 18.51 -19.95 11.68
CA TRP A 35 18.25 -18.97 12.74
C TRP A 35 16.98 -19.33 13.54
N HIS A 36 15.90 -19.74 12.86
CA HIS A 36 14.68 -20.22 13.51
C HIS A 36 14.86 -21.55 14.26
N GLN A 37 15.80 -22.41 13.86
CA GLN A 37 16.13 -23.62 14.62
C GLN A 37 16.83 -23.29 15.95
N SER A 38 17.67 -22.25 15.98
CA SER A 38 18.36 -21.81 17.20
C SER A 38 17.46 -21.02 18.17
N SER A 39 16.36 -20.42 17.70
CA SER A 39 15.51 -19.52 18.52
C SER A 39 14.48 -20.24 19.40
N LYS A 40 14.74 -21.49 19.81
CA LYS A 40 13.74 -22.39 20.43
C LYS A 40 13.21 -21.99 21.81
N ASN A 41 13.51 -20.78 22.31
CA ASN A 41 13.05 -20.29 23.61
C ASN A 41 12.15 -19.05 23.56
N ASP A 42 11.79 -18.53 22.38
CA ASP A 42 10.97 -17.32 22.33
C ASP A 42 9.66 -17.51 21.55
N LYS A 43 8.55 -17.60 22.30
CA LYS A 43 7.20 -17.81 21.73
C LYS A 43 6.80 -16.68 20.77
N TYR A 44 7.40 -15.49 20.89
CA TYR A 44 7.20 -14.35 19.98
C TYR A 44 7.87 -14.52 18.60
N ALA A 45 8.95 -15.30 18.50
CA ALA A 45 9.63 -15.53 17.22
C ALA A 45 8.86 -16.51 16.30
N ILE A 46 8.10 -17.44 16.90
CA ILE A 46 7.34 -18.48 16.18
C ILE A 46 6.17 -17.87 15.40
N ALA A 47 5.42 -16.92 15.98
CA ALA A 47 4.32 -16.22 15.32
C ALA A 47 4.80 -15.36 14.13
N LYS A 48 5.96 -14.71 14.26
CA LYS A 48 6.58 -13.93 13.18
C LYS A 48 7.09 -14.84 12.05
N GLY A 49 7.59 -16.04 12.38
CA GLY A 49 8.03 -17.06 11.42
C GLY A 49 6.89 -17.64 10.57
N PHE A 50 5.74 -17.94 11.17
CA PHE A 50 4.55 -18.40 10.43
C PHE A 50 4.05 -17.35 9.43
N LYS A 51 4.07 -16.07 9.80
CA LYS A 51 3.70 -14.95 8.91
C LYS A 51 4.67 -14.82 7.73
N VAL A 52 5.97 -15.05 7.95
CA VAL A 52 7.00 -15.04 6.90
C VAL A 52 6.89 -16.27 5.98
N LEU A 53 6.61 -17.46 6.51
CA LEU A 53 6.38 -18.67 5.70
C LEU A 53 5.13 -18.57 4.82
N TYR A 54 4.04 -17.99 5.35
CA TYR A 54 2.81 -17.73 4.59
C TYR A 54 3.02 -16.67 3.49
N MET A 55 3.84 -15.65 3.75
CA MET A 55 4.22 -14.64 2.77
C MET A 55 5.15 -15.19 1.68
N LEU A 56 6.05 -16.13 2.01
CA LEU A 56 6.96 -16.77 1.05
C LEU A 56 6.23 -17.79 0.16
N SER A 57 5.22 -18.50 0.66
CA SER A 57 4.38 -19.37 -0.17
C SER A 57 3.51 -18.56 -1.14
N LEU A 58 2.95 -17.41 -0.72
CA LEU A 58 2.24 -16.50 -1.63
C LEU A 58 3.17 -15.86 -2.68
N ALA A 59 4.38 -15.45 -2.30
CA ALA A 59 5.35 -14.89 -3.24
C ALA A 59 5.80 -15.92 -4.29
N ALA A 60 5.99 -17.18 -3.90
CA ALA A 60 6.31 -18.26 -4.83
C ALA A 60 5.16 -18.55 -5.81
N VAL A 61 3.91 -18.56 -5.34
CA VAL A 61 2.72 -18.72 -6.20
C VAL A 61 2.58 -17.54 -7.17
N MET A 62 2.83 -16.31 -6.70
CA MET A 62 2.77 -15.08 -7.53
C MET A 62 3.85 -15.06 -8.63
N ILE A 63 5.08 -15.52 -8.32
CA ILE A 63 6.18 -15.61 -9.30
C ILE A 63 5.88 -16.68 -10.35
N VAL A 64 5.35 -17.84 -9.94
CA VAL A 64 4.95 -18.91 -10.88
C VAL A 64 3.80 -18.47 -11.79
N THR A 65 2.82 -17.72 -11.29
CA THR A 65 1.76 -17.13 -12.14
C THR A 65 2.31 -16.07 -13.11
N PHE A 66 3.31 -15.28 -12.72
CA PHE A 66 3.90 -14.26 -13.60
C PHE A 66 4.75 -14.88 -14.74
N ILE A 67 5.39 -16.03 -14.48
CA ILE A 67 6.18 -16.76 -15.48
C ILE A 67 5.27 -17.49 -16.48
N LEU A 68 4.14 -18.04 -16.03
CA LEU A 68 3.20 -18.79 -16.89
C LEU A 68 2.35 -17.90 -17.81
N ILE A 69 2.10 -16.64 -17.45
CA ILE A 69 1.27 -15.71 -18.23
C ILE A 69 2.08 -14.96 -19.30
N LYS A 70 3.40 -14.80 -19.10
CA LYS A 70 4.28 -14.00 -19.97
C LYS A 70 4.35 -14.45 -21.45
N PRO A 71 4.28 -15.76 -21.80
CA PRO A 71 4.27 -16.19 -23.20
C PRO A 71 2.96 -15.88 -23.93
N MET A 72 1.84 -15.75 -23.21
CA MET A 72 0.50 -15.60 -23.78
C MET A 72 0.24 -14.18 -24.34
N PHE A 73 1.02 -13.19 -23.93
CA PHE A 73 0.93 -11.79 -24.38
C PHE A 73 2.01 -11.40 -25.40
N MET A 74 2.95 -12.30 -25.72
CA MET A 74 4.08 -12.01 -26.62
C MET A 74 3.86 -12.49 -28.06
N GLU A 75 2.71 -13.12 -28.36
CA GLU A 75 2.42 -13.68 -29.68
C GLU A 75 1.56 -12.75 -30.57
N GLU A 76 0.98 -11.69 -29.99
CA GLU A 76 0.11 -10.76 -30.72
C GLU A 76 0.87 -9.63 -31.46
N GLU A 77 2.16 -9.41 -31.17
CA GLU A 77 2.95 -8.30 -31.77
C GLU A 77 3.83 -8.71 -32.97
N LYS A 78 3.89 -9.99 -33.35
CA LYS A 78 4.77 -10.46 -34.45
C LYS A 78 4.18 -10.49 -35.86
N ASN A 79 2.89 -10.23 -36.04
CA ASN A 79 2.24 -10.21 -37.35
C ASN A 79 1.74 -8.81 -37.75
N SER A 80 2.64 -7.86 -37.97
CA SER A 80 2.38 -6.74 -38.90
C SER A 80 3.68 -6.06 -39.34
N LEU A 81 4.41 -6.69 -40.25
CA LEU A 81 5.43 -6.01 -41.05
C LEU A 81 5.29 -6.44 -42.51
N VAL A 82 4.69 -5.57 -43.32
CA VAL A 82 4.88 -5.55 -44.78
C VAL A 82 5.50 -4.20 -45.11
N PRO A 83 6.63 -4.14 -45.83
CA PRO A 83 7.23 -2.88 -46.25
C PRO A 83 6.69 -2.48 -47.61
N ASN A 84 6.36 -1.20 -47.81
CA ASN A 84 6.54 -0.63 -49.14
C ASN A 84 6.95 0.84 -49.12
N SER A 85 7.70 1.16 -50.15
CA SER A 85 8.63 2.28 -50.28
C SER A 85 7.96 3.53 -50.88
N ALA A 86 8.44 4.69 -50.41
CA ALA A 86 8.61 6.00 -51.08
C ALA A 86 7.55 6.53 -52.10
N VAL A 87 7.14 7.79 -51.97
CA VAL A 87 7.66 9.01 -52.64
C VAL A 87 6.61 10.16 -52.53
N GLN A 88 7.11 11.38 -52.26
CA GLN A 88 6.60 12.74 -52.59
C GLN A 88 6.04 13.65 -51.48
N LYS A 89 6.65 14.85 -51.43
CA LYS A 89 6.25 16.06 -50.71
C LYS A 89 4.95 16.63 -51.28
N ASN A 90 4.12 17.23 -50.43
CA ASN A 90 3.56 18.57 -50.64
C ASN A 90 3.02 19.17 -49.33
N GLU A 91 2.95 20.49 -49.34
CA GLU A 91 2.75 21.42 -48.23
C GLU A 91 1.33 21.42 -47.64
N GLY A 92 1.24 21.82 -46.37
CA GLY A 92 0.08 22.53 -45.81
C GLY A 92 -1.04 21.70 -45.22
N GLU A 93 -0.84 21.10 -44.04
CA GLU A 93 -1.96 20.70 -43.17
C GLU A 93 -1.68 21.07 -41.71
N THR A 94 -2.56 21.88 -41.14
CA THR A 94 -2.63 22.19 -39.72
C THR A 94 -2.93 20.91 -38.94
N ASN A 95 -1.91 20.33 -38.30
CA ASN A 95 -2.11 19.20 -37.40
C ASN A 95 -3.12 19.58 -36.30
N PRO A 96 -4.24 18.85 -36.12
CA PRO A 96 -5.10 19.06 -34.96
C PRO A 96 -4.32 18.76 -33.67
N PRO A 97 -4.64 19.42 -32.54
CA PRO A 97 -3.91 19.21 -31.30
C PRO A 97 -3.93 17.73 -30.93
N LYS A 98 -2.74 17.14 -30.71
CA LYS A 98 -2.62 15.77 -30.20
C LYS A 98 -3.46 15.66 -28.93
N GLU A 99 -4.58 14.95 -29.03
CA GLU A 99 -5.48 14.70 -27.92
C GLU A 99 -4.66 14.02 -26.81
N LYS A 100 -4.46 14.73 -25.68
CA LYS A 100 -3.73 14.16 -24.54
C LYS A 100 -4.57 13.00 -24.02
N LYS A 101 -4.20 11.77 -24.35
CA LYS A 101 -4.79 10.56 -23.74
C LYS A 101 -4.79 10.75 -22.22
N GLU A 102 -5.99 10.84 -21.63
CA GLU A 102 -6.12 11.00 -20.20
C GLU A 102 -5.43 9.84 -19.49
N THR A 103 -4.69 10.15 -18.42
CA THR A 103 -4.11 9.11 -17.56
C THR A 103 -5.24 8.41 -16.82
N LYS A 104 -5.45 7.12 -17.11
CA LYS A 104 -6.44 6.29 -16.43
C LYS A 104 -5.93 5.93 -15.03
N TYR A 105 -6.63 6.37 -13.99
CA TYR A 105 -6.31 6.02 -12.60
C TYR A 105 -6.98 4.70 -12.18
N VAL A 106 -6.36 3.99 -11.24
CA VAL A 106 -6.82 2.69 -10.73
C VAL A 106 -7.48 2.86 -9.36
N TYR A 107 -8.67 2.26 -9.18
CA TYR A 107 -9.41 2.26 -7.92
C TYR A 107 -9.95 0.86 -7.56
N PRO A 108 -9.88 0.44 -6.27
CA PRO A 108 -9.12 1.09 -5.22
C PRO A 108 -7.63 1.12 -5.56
N GLN A 109 -6.93 2.10 -5.02
CA GLN A 109 -5.53 2.32 -5.38
C GLN A 109 -4.70 1.06 -5.17
N TRP A 110 -3.72 0.85 -6.05
CA TRP A 110 -2.86 -0.29 -5.95
C TRP A 110 -1.73 -0.01 -4.95
N PHE A 111 -1.77 -0.67 -3.79
CA PHE A 111 -0.75 -0.49 -2.77
C PHE A 111 0.41 -1.49 -2.94
N SER A 112 1.64 -0.98 -2.83
CA SER A 112 2.85 -1.81 -2.74
C SER A 112 3.24 -1.93 -1.27
N GLY A 113 2.56 -2.84 -0.56
CA GLY A 113 2.68 -3.00 0.88
C GLY A 113 2.32 -1.73 1.68
N ASN A 114 2.82 -1.62 2.91
CA ASN A 114 2.46 -0.54 3.85
C ASN A 114 3.00 0.85 3.48
N TYR A 115 3.91 0.92 2.51
CA TYR A 115 4.67 2.15 2.26
C TYR A 115 4.61 2.63 0.82
N GLY A 116 3.97 1.91 -0.10
CA GLY A 116 3.86 2.31 -1.49
C GLY A 116 2.43 2.43 -1.99
N VAL A 117 2.25 3.27 -3.01
CA VAL A 117 1.00 3.40 -3.77
C VAL A 117 1.29 3.68 -5.24
N TYR A 118 0.56 3.01 -6.11
CA TYR A 118 0.51 3.26 -7.55
C TYR A 118 -0.90 3.73 -7.91
N ILE A 119 -0.97 4.82 -8.66
CA ILE A 119 -2.24 5.40 -9.12
C ILE A 119 -2.60 4.94 -10.53
N ASN A 120 -1.63 4.39 -11.24
CA ASN A 120 -1.76 3.65 -12.49
C ASN A 120 -0.55 2.71 -12.61
N ASP A 121 -0.40 2.07 -13.76
CA ASP A 121 0.72 1.18 -14.02
C ASP A 121 2.09 1.89 -13.87
N LYS A 122 2.20 3.13 -14.33
CA LYS A 122 3.46 3.90 -14.42
C LYS A 122 3.84 4.69 -13.17
N ILE A 123 2.87 5.33 -12.54
CA ILE A 123 3.11 6.40 -11.57
C ILE A 123 2.85 5.90 -10.16
N GLY A 124 3.84 6.05 -9.29
CA GLY A 124 3.75 5.63 -7.89
C GLY A 124 4.64 6.42 -6.95
N TRP A 125 4.39 6.23 -5.66
CA TRP A 125 5.14 6.80 -4.54
C TRP A 125 5.50 5.70 -3.56
N VAL A 126 6.63 5.85 -2.86
CA VAL A 126 7.00 5.00 -1.73
C VAL A 126 7.60 5.83 -0.60
N ILE A 127 7.28 5.43 0.63
CA ILE A 127 7.93 5.90 1.86
C ILE A 127 9.12 4.98 2.15
N VAL A 128 10.28 5.58 2.38
CA VAL A 128 11.46 4.90 2.93
C VAL A 128 11.64 5.43 4.34
N LYS A 129 11.52 4.54 5.33
CA LYS A 129 11.77 4.87 6.73
C LYS A 129 13.25 5.05 6.98
N GLU A 130 13.56 6.03 7.80
CA GLU A 130 14.91 6.31 8.26
C GLU A 130 14.94 6.28 9.78
N ASP A 131 16.10 5.96 10.33
CA ASP A 131 16.31 6.03 11.76
C ASP A 131 16.20 7.49 12.20
N ALA A 132 15.34 7.75 13.18
CA ALA A 132 15.24 9.03 13.85
C ALA A 132 15.56 8.85 15.33
N ALA A 133 16.03 9.92 15.98
CA ALA A 133 16.17 9.97 17.42
C ALA A 133 14.81 9.81 18.14
N MET A 134 14.82 9.74 19.47
CA MET A 134 13.66 9.40 20.31
C MET A 134 12.34 10.08 19.87
N HIS A 135 11.32 9.24 19.62
CA HIS A 135 9.90 9.57 19.36
C HIS A 135 9.55 10.27 18.03
N GLY A 136 10.52 10.44 17.12
CA GLY A 136 10.25 10.82 15.74
C GLY A 136 10.33 9.63 14.78
N GLU A 137 9.68 9.72 13.63
CA GLU A 137 9.92 8.85 12.48
C GLU A 137 10.30 9.71 11.28
N ALA A 138 11.59 9.70 10.95
CA ALA A 138 12.12 10.34 9.75
C ALA A 138 11.81 9.46 8.53
N ILE A 139 11.46 10.09 7.41
CA ILE A 139 11.13 9.39 6.18
C ILE A 139 11.59 10.16 4.95
N LYS A 140 11.96 9.42 3.90
CA LYS A 140 12.04 9.92 2.53
C LYS A 140 10.81 9.50 1.74
N ILE A 141 10.34 10.39 0.88
CA ILE A 141 9.29 10.11 -0.09
C ILE A 141 9.95 10.05 -1.46
N LEU A 142 9.82 8.89 -2.10
CA LEU A 142 10.32 8.64 -3.45
C LEU A 142 9.13 8.55 -4.41
N TRP A 143 9.35 8.99 -5.65
CA TRP A 143 8.36 8.98 -6.72
C TRP A 143 8.91 8.33 -7.98
N THR A 144 8.05 7.62 -8.69
CA THR A 144 8.34 7.01 -9.99
C THR A 144 7.28 7.39 -11.03
N LYS A 145 7.67 7.36 -12.30
CA LYS A 145 6.81 7.59 -13.47
C LYS A 145 6.94 6.48 -14.53
N ASP A 146 7.69 5.45 -14.23
CA ASP A 146 8.09 4.40 -15.16
C ASP A 146 8.00 3.01 -14.51
N HIS A 147 6.92 2.77 -13.75
CA HIS A 147 6.62 1.50 -13.08
C HIS A 147 7.66 1.09 -12.03
N GLY A 148 8.37 2.06 -11.45
CA GLY A 148 9.41 1.81 -10.46
C GLY A 148 10.76 1.43 -11.04
N ASN A 149 10.99 1.64 -12.35
CA ASN A 149 12.31 1.47 -12.95
C ASN A 149 13.29 2.55 -12.46
N GLU A 150 12.84 3.80 -12.32
CA GLU A 150 13.57 4.90 -11.70
C GLU A 150 12.76 5.48 -10.54
N TRP A 151 13.44 5.73 -9.41
CA TRP A 151 12.86 6.40 -8.24
C TRP A 151 13.62 7.68 -7.92
N LYS A 152 12.88 8.77 -7.70
CA LYS A 152 13.44 10.07 -7.33
C LYS A 152 12.96 10.46 -5.95
N THR A 153 13.87 10.82 -5.06
CA THR A 153 13.52 11.44 -3.79
C THR A 153 12.93 12.82 -4.05
N ILE A 154 11.69 13.06 -3.61
CA ILE A 154 10.96 14.31 -3.82
C ILE A 154 10.71 15.09 -2.52
N SER A 155 10.82 14.43 -1.37
CA SER A 155 10.67 15.06 -0.06
C SER A 155 11.39 14.24 1.01
N HIS A 156 11.80 14.91 2.08
CA HIS A 156 12.47 14.35 3.24
C HIS A 156 11.88 14.96 4.50
N ILE A 157 11.24 14.14 5.34
CA ILE A 157 10.77 14.55 6.67
C ILE A 157 11.85 14.13 7.67
N ASN A 158 12.53 15.11 8.26
CA ASN A 158 13.66 14.92 9.16
C ASN A 158 13.70 15.97 10.28
N GLU A 159 14.65 15.79 11.19
CA GLU A 159 14.88 16.61 12.38
C GLU A 159 15.44 18.02 12.11
N ASN A 160 15.93 18.30 10.90
CA ASN A 160 16.51 19.60 10.58
C ASN A 160 15.51 20.52 9.87
N GLU A 161 14.58 19.95 9.11
CA GLU A 161 13.70 20.72 8.21
C GLU A 161 12.23 20.66 8.61
N ASN A 162 11.78 19.53 9.16
CA ASN A 162 10.36 19.20 9.30
C ASN A 162 10.04 18.59 10.67
N THR A 163 10.62 19.16 11.73
CA THR A 163 10.50 18.65 13.11
C THR A 163 9.05 18.47 13.57
N ASN A 164 8.16 19.36 13.14
CA ASN A 164 6.73 19.32 13.45
C ASN A 164 5.98 18.15 12.77
N LEU A 165 6.60 17.46 11.80
CA LEU A 165 6.04 16.32 11.08
C LEU A 165 6.69 14.99 11.49
N LEU A 166 7.62 15.01 12.44
CA LEU A 166 8.31 13.80 12.90
C LEU A 166 7.45 12.90 13.78
N SER A 167 6.50 13.47 14.53
CA SER A 167 5.68 12.72 15.49
C SER A 167 4.86 11.60 14.83
N GLY A 168 4.63 10.54 15.59
CA GLY A 168 3.85 9.38 15.19
C GLY A 168 4.51 8.51 14.10
N HIS A 169 3.96 7.30 13.94
CA HIS A 169 4.36 6.35 12.92
C HIS A 169 3.56 6.55 11.64
N LYS A 170 4.26 6.62 10.51
CA LYS A 170 3.68 6.70 9.17
C LYS A 170 3.35 5.29 8.73
N VAL A 171 2.06 5.03 8.48
CA VAL A 171 1.53 3.67 8.22
C VAL A 171 0.93 3.47 6.84
N GLY A 172 0.78 4.53 6.05
CA GLY A 172 0.32 4.41 4.67
C GLY A 172 0.48 5.70 3.90
N ILE A 173 0.88 5.59 2.64
CA ILE A 173 0.86 6.70 1.67
C ILE A 173 -0.19 6.42 0.60
N THR A 174 -0.92 7.46 0.22
CA THR A 174 -2.02 7.37 -0.74
C THR A 174 -2.04 8.60 -1.63
N PHE A 175 -2.26 8.44 -2.92
CA PHE A 175 -2.43 9.55 -3.88
C PHE A 175 -3.64 9.32 -4.76
N ILE A 176 -4.53 10.28 -4.90
CA ILE A 176 -5.69 10.16 -5.82
C ILE A 176 -5.36 10.57 -7.25
N ASN A 177 -4.32 11.39 -7.40
CA ASN A 177 -3.83 11.92 -8.65
C ASN A 177 -2.35 12.33 -8.46
N LYS A 178 -1.77 12.99 -9.47
CA LYS A 178 -0.34 13.36 -9.44
C LYS A 178 0.02 14.43 -8.40
N THR A 179 -0.94 15.14 -7.83
CA THR A 179 -0.70 16.29 -6.95
C THR A 179 -1.27 16.11 -5.54
N HIS A 180 -2.34 15.35 -5.37
CA HIS A 180 -3.04 15.21 -4.09
C HIS A 180 -2.78 13.86 -3.45
N GLY A 181 -2.21 13.88 -2.24
CA GLY A 181 -1.92 12.69 -1.49
C GLY A 181 -1.94 12.89 0.02
N TRP A 182 -1.99 11.77 0.74
CA TRP A 182 -2.09 11.71 2.19
C TRP A 182 -1.14 10.66 2.76
N ILE A 183 -0.67 10.92 3.98
CA ILE A 183 0.03 9.94 4.82
C ILE A 183 -0.73 9.80 6.15
N SER A 184 -1.08 8.57 6.51
CA SER A 184 -1.71 8.26 7.80
C SER A 184 -0.67 8.19 8.92
N ILE A 185 -0.98 8.81 10.07
CA ILE A 185 -0.08 8.93 11.24
C ILE A 185 -0.72 8.27 12.46
N THR A 186 -0.17 7.14 12.90
CA THR A 186 -0.66 6.39 14.07
C THR A 186 0.29 6.52 15.26
N ASN A 187 -0.17 6.15 16.46
CA ASN A 187 0.60 6.20 17.72
C ASN A 187 1.26 7.57 17.95
N ASP A 188 0.57 8.65 17.58
CA ASP A 188 1.01 10.01 17.88
C ASP A 188 0.53 10.40 19.28
N ALA A 189 1.39 11.07 20.04
CA ALA A 189 1.04 11.62 21.35
C ALA A 189 0.29 12.97 21.26
N ASP A 190 0.16 13.55 20.05
CA ASP A 190 -0.61 14.77 19.80
C ASP A 190 -2.07 14.57 20.24
N PRO A 191 -2.59 15.34 21.20
CA PRO A 191 -3.96 15.20 21.69
C PRO A 191 -5.01 15.49 20.60
N GLN A 192 -4.61 16.15 19.50
CA GLN A 192 -5.47 16.42 18.35
C GLN A 192 -5.51 15.25 17.34
N ALA A 193 -4.81 14.14 17.60
CA ALA A 193 -4.90 12.93 16.78
C ALA A 193 -6.32 12.31 16.84
N PRO A 194 -6.81 11.70 15.73
CA PRO A 194 -6.08 11.40 14.51
C PRO A 194 -5.99 12.58 13.53
N TYR A 195 -4.90 12.63 12.76
CA TYR A 195 -4.72 13.56 11.65
C TYR A 195 -4.00 12.87 10.49
N LEU A 196 -4.10 13.47 9.30
CA LEU A 196 -3.33 13.07 8.12
C LEU A 196 -2.22 14.08 7.86
N LEU A 197 -1.11 13.65 7.26
CA LEU A 197 -0.30 14.58 6.48
C LEU A 197 -0.89 14.67 5.09
N GLU A 198 -1.14 15.87 4.60
CA GLU A 198 -1.72 16.14 3.30
C GLU A 198 -0.73 16.89 2.41
N SER A 199 -0.66 16.50 1.14
CA SER A 199 0.08 17.17 0.09
C SER A 199 -0.83 17.53 -1.06
N THR A 200 -0.58 18.71 -1.65
CA THR A 200 -1.28 19.22 -2.85
C THR A 200 -0.31 19.52 -4.00
N ASP A 201 0.95 19.12 -3.87
CA ASP A 201 2.04 19.35 -4.83
C ASP A 201 2.79 18.06 -5.19
N GLY A 202 2.14 16.90 -5.05
CA GLY A 202 2.70 15.60 -5.47
C GLY A 202 3.61 14.96 -4.44
N GLY A 203 3.55 15.40 -3.18
CA GLY A 203 4.34 14.88 -2.06
C GLY A 203 5.62 15.64 -1.80
N VAL A 204 5.80 16.84 -2.38
CA VAL A 204 6.97 17.70 -2.16
C VAL A 204 6.85 18.43 -0.82
N LYS A 205 5.65 18.91 -0.48
CA LYS A 205 5.35 19.50 0.83
C LYS A 205 4.15 18.82 1.47
N TRP A 206 4.20 18.75 2.80
CA TRP A 206 3.21 18.10 3.63
C TRP A 206 2.74 19.04 4.74
N ARG A 207 1.44 19.03 5.04
CA ARG A 207 0.84 19.77 6.15
C ARG A 207 -0.06 18.85 6.97
N LYS A 208 -0.18 19.09 8.28
CA LYS A 208 -1.16 18.38 9.10
C LYS A 208 -2.59 18.77 8.68
N ARG A 209 -3.45 17.77 8.52
CA ARG A 209 -4.90 17.89 8.29
C ARG A 209 -5.60 17.17 9.43
N LEU A 210 -6.13 17.93 10.37
CA LEU A 210 -6.92 17.39 11.48
C LEU A 210 -8.21 16.76 10.96
N LEU A 211 -8.60 15.62 11.55
CA LEU A 211 -9.83 14.92 11.24
C LEU A 211 -10.85 15.15 12.36
N PRO A 212 -12.14 15.37 12.06
CA PRO A 212 -13.14 15.56 13.10
C PRO A 212 -13.34 14.29 13.92
N ILE A 213 -13.41 14.46 15.24
CA ILE A 213 -13.58 13.37 16.21
C ILE A 213 -15.02 13.43 16.74
N PRO A 214 -15.82 12.35 16.62
CA PRO A 214 -17.14 12.29 17.25
C PRO A 214 -17.04 12.47 18.77
N GLU A 215 -18.00 13.18 19.36
CA GLU A 215 -18.00 13.52 20.80
C GLU A 215 -17.75 12.31 21.70
N GLN A 216 -18.47 11.21 21.45
CA GLN A 216 -18.40 9.97 22.22
C GLN A 216 -17.03 9.27 22.19
N PHE A 217 -16.12 9.70 21.32
CA PHE A 217 -14.79 9.13 21.18
C PHE A 217 -13.66 10.09 21.52
N LYS A 218 -13.93 11.31 22.02
CA LYS A 218 -12.90 12.31 22.33
C LYS A 218 -11.82 11.83 23.30
N ASP A 219 -12.21 11.04 24.31
CA ASP A 219 -11.30 10.53 25.34
C ASP A 219 -10.89 9.06 25.11
N VAL A 220 -11.30 8.47 23.99
CA VAL A 220 -10.95 7.09 23.66
C VAL A 220 -9.65 7.08 22.84
N PRO A 221 -8.62 6.29 23.19
CA PRO A 221 -7.44 6.13 22.35
C PRO A 221 -7.81 5.66 20.93
N ARG A 222 -7.32 6.37 19.91
CA ARG A 222 -7.64 6.15 18.50
C ARG A 222 -6.36 5.88 17.72
N ASN A 223 -6.43 4.91 16.82
CA ASN A 223 -5.45 4.67 15.77
C ASN A 223 -6.12 4.89 14.41
N ILE A 224 -5.30 5.30 13.45
CA ILE A 224 -5.73 5.58 12.09
C ILE A 224 -5.11 4.55 11.16
N THR A 225 -5.92 3.98 10.29
CA THR A 225 -5.43 3.09 9.23
C THR A 225 -5.13 3.91 7.96
N ARG A 226 -4.82 3.24 6.86
CA ARG A 226 -4.53 3.92 5.59
C ARG A 226 -5.77 4.61 4.99
N VAL A 227 -5.54 5.74 4.31
CA VAL A 227 -6.52 6.36 3.40
C VAL A 227 -6.74 5.49 2.15
N ILE A 228 -7.98 5.10 1.84
CA ILE A 228 -8.32 4.35 0.62
C ILE A 228 -9.36 5.10 -0.19
N PHE A 229 -9.12 5.24 -1.50
CA PHE A 229 -10.12 5.75 -2.44
C PHE A 229 -10.69 4.63 -3.29
N PHE A 230 -12.00 4.68 -3.54
CA PHE A 230 -12.73 3.76 -4.43
C PHE A 230 -13.16 4.42 -5.75
N SER A 231 -13.03 5.75 -5.82
CA SER A 231 -13.24 6.55 -7.02
C SER A 231 -12.35 7.80 -6.99
N ARG A 232 -12.49 8.70 -7.97
CA ARG A 232 -11.81 10.01 -7.94
C ARG A 232 -12.26 10.91 -6.77
N SER A 233 -13.42 10.65 -6.17
CA SER A 233 -14.07 11.47 -5.14
C SER A 233 -14.28 10.76 -3.80
N ASP A 234 -14.56 9.47 -3.84
CA ASP A 234 -15.04 8.69 -2.70
C ASP A 234 -13.88 7.94 -2.05
N GLY A 235 -13.66 8.20 -0.76
CA GLY A 235 -12.61 7.56 0.01
C GLY A 235 -12.94 7.46 1.49
N ILE A 236 -12.19 6.61 2.18
CA ILE A 236 -12.38 6.32 3.60
C ILE A 236 -11.06 6.30 4.35
N VAL A 237 -11.15 6.46 5.68
CA VAL A 237 -10.12 6.08 6.64
C VAL A 237 -10.79 5.42 7.86
N PRO A 238 -10.64 4.11 8.04
CA PRO A 238 -11.02 3.47 9.30
C PRO A 238 -10.27 4.06 10.50
N ILE A 239 -11.01 4.46 11.54
CA ILE A 239 -10.44 4.81 12.84
C ILE A 239 -10.75 3.69 13.81
N ILE A 240 -9.71 3.11 14.39
CA ILE A 240 -9.77 1.89 15.19
C ILE A 240 -9.27 2.16 16.61
N ALA A 241 -9.75 1.38 17.57
CA ALA A 241 -9.12 1.23 18.88
C ALA A 241 -8.32 -0.07 18.90
N TYR A 242 -7.14 -0.04 19.52
CA TYR A 242 -6.43 -1.27 19.88
C TYR A 242 -6.79 -1.65 21.31
N ALA A 243 -7.43 -2.81 21.49
CA ALA A 243 -7.74 -3.35 22.79
C ALA A 243 -6.60 -4.27 23.24
N ALA A 244 -5.73 -3.78 24.11
CA ALA A 244 -4.59 -4.55 24.62
C ALA A 244 -5.00 -5.85 25.34
N SER A 245 -6.18 -5.86 25.98
CA SER A 245 -6.71 -7.02 26.70
C SER A 245 -7.08 -8.18 25.78
N THR A 246 -7.60 -7.90 24.59
CA THR A 246 -7.98 -8.90 23.59
C THR A 246 -6.92 -9.08 22.50
N GLN A 247 -5.91 -8.19 22.46
CA GLN A 247 -4.96 -8.06 21.35
C GLN A 247 -5.64 -7.87 19.99
N GLU A 248 -6.86 -7.35 20.00
CA GLU A 248 -7.66 -7.12 18.80
C GLU A 248 -7.88 -5.63 18.59
N SER A 249 -8.03 -5.27 17.32
CA SER A 249 -8.46 -3.94 16.94
C SER A 249 -9.96 -3.94 16.67
N LYS A 250 -10.63 -2.82 16.95
CA LYS A 250 -12.06 -2.64 16.69
C LYS A 250 -12.29 -1.32 15.97
N LEU A 251 -13.16 -1.32 14.96
CA LEU A 251 -13.63 -0.08 14.33
C LEU A 251 -14.39 0.78 15.35
N LEU A 252 -13.99 2.03 15.51
CA LEU A 252 -14.73 3.02 16.29
C LEU A 252 -15.71 3.79 15.40
N TYR A 253 -15.18 4.36 14.32
CA TYR A 253 -15.92 5.12 13.33
C TYR A 253 -15.14 5.15 12.01
N MET A 254 -15.81 5.54 10.93
CA MET A 254 -15.19 5.71 9.63
C MET A 254 -15.06 7.19 9.31
N MET A 255 -13.87 7.63 8.89
CA MET A 255 -13.74 8.89 8.17
C MET A 255 -14.15 8.65 6.72
N VAL A 256 -15.00 9.52 6.17
CA VAL A 256 -15.48 9.42 4.79
C VAL A 256 -15.28 10.76 4.08
N THR A 257 -14.83 10.70 2.84
CA THR A 257 -14.82 11.82 1.91
C THR A 257 -15.62 11.46 0.67
N HIS A 258 -16.36 12.44 0.15
CA HIS A 258 -17.05 12.38 -1.14
C HIS A 258 -16.57 13.49 -2.09
N ASP A 259 -15.48 14.19 -1.74
CA ASP A 259 -14.98 15.38 -2.44
C ASP A 259 -13.46 15.33 -2.70
N SER A 260 -12.94 14.12 -2.95
CA SER A 260 -11.52 13.88 -3.24
C SER A 260 -10.60 14.19 -2.07
N GLY A 261 -11.08 14.00 -0.83
CA GLY A 261 -10.32 14.22 0.40
C GLY A 261 -10.17 15.68 0.81
N LYS A 262 -10.88 16.62 0.16
CA LYS A 262 -10.87 18.04 0.56
C LYS A 262 -11.53 18.20 1.93
N THR A 263 -12.61 17.48 2.17
CA THR A 263 -13.28 17.39 3.47
C THR A 263 -13.46 15.93 3.88
N TRP A 264 -13.49 15.73 5.20
CA TRP A 264 -13.63 14.42 5.82
C TRP A 264 -14.71 14.52 6.89
N ALA A 265 -15.71 13.65 6.82
CA ALA A 265 -16.78 13.52 7.81
C ALA A 265 -16.55 12.26 8.65
N SER A 266 -16.83 12.31 9.95
CA SER A 266 -16.81 11.14 10.81
C SER A 266 -18.18 10.47 10.84
N VAL A 267 -18.23 9.17 10.59
CA VAL A 267 -19.45 8.38 10.48
C VAL A 267 -19.39 7.21 11.45
N THR A 268 -20.29 7.19 12.42
CA THR A 268 -20.40 6.12 13.43
C THR A 268 -21.33 4.97 13.00
N GLY A 269 -22.13 5.21 11.96
CA GLY A 269 -22.96 4.17 11.33
C GLY A 269 -22.16 3.25 10.41
N ASN A 270 -22.88 2.54 9.56
CA ASN A 270 -22.33 1.54 8.65
C ASN A 270 -22.45 1.93 7.16
N SER A 271 -22.80 3.18 6.86
CA SER A 271 -22.93 3.67 5.49
C SER A 271 -22.80 5.19 5.40
N SER A 272 -22.41 5.67 4.21
CA SER A 272 -22.38 7.08 3.82
C SER A 272 -22.49 7.18 2.30
N GLY A 273 -23.61 7.73 1.82
CA GLY A 273 -23.89 7.80 0.38
C GLY A 273 -23.88 6.41 -0.27
N ASN A 274 -22.98 6.24 -1.22
CA ASN A 274 -22.76 5.04 -2.03
C ASN A 274 -21.71 4.08 -1.43
N LEU A 275 -21.27 4.33 -0.20
CA LEU A 275 -20.43 3.44 0.60
C LEU A 275 -21.27 2.79 1.70
N THR A 276 -21.17 1.47 1.82
CA THR A 276 -21.71 0.69 2.95
C THR A 276 -20.63 -0.25 3.44
N TRP A 277 -20.53 -0.50 4.74
CA TRP A 277 -19.51 -1.36 5.29
C TRP A 277 -20.02 -2.21 6.43
N ASP A 278 -19.31 -3.30 6.70
CA ASP A 278 -19.56 -4.21 7.81
C ASP A 278 -18.22 -4.67 8.34
N PHE A 279 -17.91 -4.19 9.54
CA PHE A 279 -16.66 -4.42 10.25
C PHE A 279 -16.92 -5.15 11.57
N SER A 280 -18.03 -5.89 11.67
CA SER A 280 -18.37 -6.64 12.88
C SER A 280 -17.35 -7.75 13.18
N ASP A 281 -16.80 -8.36 12.13
CA ASP A 281 -15.65 -9.26 12.22
C ASP A 281 -14.38 -8.52 11.76
N PRO A 282 -13.43 -8.22 12.65
CA PRO A 282 -12.21 -7.50 12.30
C PRO A 282 -11.29 -8.28 11.35
N HIS A 283 -11.48 -9.59 11.22
CA HIS A 283 -10.70 -10.46 10.34
C HIS A 283 -11.37 -10.74 9.00
N GLN A 284 -12.63 -10.32 8.82
CA GLN A 284 -13.42 -10.52 7.60
C GLN A 284 -14.30 -9.32 7.28
N ALA A 285 -13.78 -8.12 7.52
CA ALA A 285 -14.52 -6.89 7.26
C ALA A 285 -14.72 -6.69 5.75
N LYS A 286 -15.83 -6.04 5.40
CA LYS A 286 -16.19 -5.76 4.01
C LYS A 286 -16.68 -4.34 3.84
N LEU A 287 -16.49 -3.83 2.64
CA LEU A 287 -17.04 -2.57 2.17
C LEU A 287 -17.66 -2.77 0.78
N ILE A 288 -18.76 -2.09 0.54
CA ILE A 288 -19.49 -2.08 -0.72
C ILE A 288 -19.48 -0.65 -1.24
N PHE A 289 -19.00 -0.46 -2.47
CA PHE A 289 -19.06 0.79 -3.21
C PHE A 289 -19.74 0.54 -4.56
N ASN A 290 -20.85 1.22 -4.84
CA ASN A 290 -21.61 1.05 -6.08
C ASN A 290 -21.84 -0.44 -6.46
N ASN A 291 -22.33 -1.24 -5.51
CA ASN A 291 -22.56 -2.69 -5.62
C ASN A 291 -21.31 -3.57 -5.82
N LYS A 292 -20.10 -3.00 -5.84
CA LYS A 292 -18.85 -3.76 -5.84
C LYS A 292 -18.37 -3.99 -4.40
N THR A 293 -18.04 -5.23 -4.09
CA THR A 293 -17.58 -5.62 -2.74
C THR A 293 -16.06 -5.64 -2.68
N TYR A 294 -15.55 -5.10 -1.58
CA TYR A 294 -14.15 -5.10 -1.19
C TYR A 294 -14.03 -5.74 0.18
N LEU A 295 -13.12 -6.68 0.32
CA LEU A 295 -12.85 -7.39 1.57
C LEU A 295 -11.55 -6.87 2.16
N THR A 296 -11.49 -6.79 3.49
CA THR A 296 -10.28 -6.48 4.24
C THR A 296 -10.10 -7.47 5.40
N PRO A 297 -8.96 -8.17 5.48
CA PRO A 297 -8.69 -9.11 6.56
C PRO A 297 -8.12 -8.45 7.82
N ASP A 298 -7.94 -7.12 7.79
CA ASP A 298 -7.12 -6.37 8.75
C ASP A 298 -7.65 -4.94 8.98
N LEU A 299 -8.99 -4.80 9.05
CA LEU A 299 -9.67 -3.54 9.36
C LEU A 299 -9.29 -2.35 8.47
N GLY A 300 -8.93 -2.64 7.23
CA GLY A 300 -8.67 -1.68 6.19
C GLY A 300 -7.20 -1.34 5.97
N GLU A 301 -6.26 -2.08 6.58
CA GLU A 301 -4.84 -1.98 6.24
C GLU A 301 -4.56 -2.52 4.83
N SER A 302 -5.27 -3.58 4.41
CA SER A 302 -5.22 -4.16 3.06
C SER A 302 -6.62 -4.49 2.52
N TRP A 303 -6.77 -4.47 1.20
CA TRP A 303 -8.06 -4.62 0.52
C TRP A 303 -7.97 -5.46 -0.74
N HIS A 304 -8.98 -6.30 -0.96
CA HIS A 304 -9.15 -7.11 -2.16
C HIS A 304 -10.57 -6.97 -2.71
N ALA A 305 -10.69 -6.72 -4.02
CA ALA A 305 -11.98 -6.75 -4.68
C ALA A 305 -12.47 -8.19 -4.79
N LYS A 306 -13.78 -8.41 -4.57
CA LYS A 306 -14.46 -9.66 -4.88
C LYS A 306 -15.10 -9.60 -6.27
#